data_AF-A0A935MDY5-F1
#
_entry.id   AF-A0A935MDY5-F1
#
_cell.length_a   1.000
_cell.length_b   1.000
_cell.length_c   1.000
_cell.angle_alpha   90.00
_cell.angle_beta   90.00
_cell.angle_gamma   90.00
#
_symmetry.space_group_name_H-M   'P 1'
#
loop_
_entity.id
_entity.type
_entity.pdbx_description
1 polymer ?
#
loop_
_entity_poly.entity_id
_entity_poly.type
_entity_poly.pdbx_seq_one_letter_code
_entity_poly.pdbx_strand_id
1 'polypeptide(L)'
;MTTVFISYSTKDHYFAELAGIKLAEAGINLWRDQGQLRPGSDWRNGIERGISESIAVLVALSENSAQSSYVTFEWAYGLGKGKTVIPVKLEACAVHPRLEPIQSLDFSIPGSLPWNLLIERIREIEADATSEEDLETSANTPEPAQQDATVKAILAYLNQRGYQMVSYERLRRRIDPALTDQKLDDVVNANPTVFRFARLKEGKRGMAKLIP
;
A
#
# COMPACT_ATOMS: atom_id res chain seq x y z
N MET A 1 -6.23 -10.42 -0.99
CA MET A 1 -7.47 -10.45 -0.19
C MET A 1 -7.42 -9.24 0.72
N THR A 2 -8.39 -8.33 0.57
CA THR A 2 -8.46 -7.06 1.28
C THR A 2 -8.53 -7.31 2.78
N THR A 3 -7.68 -6.65 3.57
CA THR A 3 -7.71 -6.77 5.04
C THR A 3 -8.00 -5.42 5.67
N VAL A 4 -8.94 -5.42 6.60
CA VAL A 4 -9.35 -4.24 7.38
C VAL A 4 -9.18 -4.57 8.86
N PHE A 5 -8.64 -3.63 9.61
CA PHE A 5 -8.48 -3.75 11.06
C PHE A 5 -9.74 -3.27 11.77
N ILE A 6 -10.17 -3.92 12.86
CA ILE A 6 -11.20 -3.37 13.76
C ILE A 6 -10.64 -3.09 15.14
N SER A 7 -10.76 -1.83 15.55
CA SER A 7 -10.54 -1.35 16.91
C SER A 7 -11.87 -1.28 17.65
N TYR A 8 -11.99 -2.03 18.75
CA TYR A 8 -13.22 -2.15 19.54
C TYR A 8 -12.88 -2.49 20.98
N SER A 9 -13.78 -2.13 21.91
CA SER A 9 -13.69 -2.67 23.27
C SER A 9 -14.07 -4.15 23.28
N THR A 10 -13.38 -4.97 24.09
CA THR A 10 -13.73 -6.39 24.24
C THR A 10 -15.17 -6.62 24.74
N LYS A 11 -15.76 -5.62 25.41
CA LYS A 11 -17.17 -5.60 25.81
C LYS A 11 -18.14 -5.53 24.62
N ASP A 12 -17.66 -5.07 23.47
CA ASP A 12 -18.43 -4.91 22.23
C ASP A 12 -18.10 -6.01 21.19
N HIS A 13 -17.56 -7.15 21.64
CA HIS A 13 -17.11 -8.25 20.77
C HIS A 13 -18.20 -8.79 19.83
N TYR A 14 -19.47 -8.75 20.24
CA TYR A 14 -20.59 -9.19 19.41
C TYR A 14 -20.64 -8.45 18.07
N PHE A 15 -20.30 -7.15 18.06
CA PHE A 15 -20.26 -6.38 16.83
C PHE A 15 -19.09 -6.80 15.95
N ALA A 16 -17.90 -6.99 16.53
CA ALA A 16 -16.71 -7.43 15.80
C ALA A 16 -16.90 -8.82 15.17
N GLU A 17 -17.61 -9.73 15.85
CA GLU A 17 -17.97 -11.04 15.31
C GLU A 17 -18.93 -10.93 14.13
N LEU A 18 -20.00 -10.15 14.28
CA LEU A 18 -20.97 -9.91 13.21
C LEU A 18 -20.32 -9.22 12.00
N ALA A 19 -19.48 -8.22 12.23
CA ALA A 19 -18.72 -7.54 11.19
C ALA A 19 -17.78 -8.53 10.47
N GLY A 20 -17.13 -9.43 11.20
CA GLY A 20 -16.28 -10.46 10.63
C GLY A 20 -17.04 -11.36 9.65
N ILE A 21 -18.24 -11.80 10.03
CA ILE A 21 -19.11 -12.61 9.17
C ILE A 21 -19.53 -11.81 7.92
N LYS A 22 -20.05 -10.59 8.11
CA LYS A 22 -20.60 -9.76 7.03
C LYS A 22 -19.53 -9.32 6.02
N LEU A 23 -18.34 -8.98 6.49
CA LEU A 23 -17.23 -8.62 5.63
C LEU A 23 -16.65 -9.84 4.90
N ALA A 24 -16.61 -11.00 5.56
CA ALA A 24 -16.17 -12.25 4.92
C ALA A 24 -17.12 -12.69 3.79
N GLU A 25 -18.44 -12.52 3.95
CA GLU A 25 -19.44 -12.71 2.88
C GLU A 25 -19.13 -11.85 1.64
N ALA A 26 -18.51 -10.70 1.84
CA ALA A 26 -18.07 -9.80 0.77
C ALA A 26 -16.61 -10.03 0.33
N GLY A 27 -15.92 -11.05 0.83
CA GLY A 27 -14.51 -11.35 0.50
C GLY A 27 -13.48 -10.41 1.13
N ILE A 28 -13.84 -9.71 2.21
CA ILE A 28 -12.96 -8.83 2.99
C ILE A 28 -12.59 -9.55 4.30
N ASN A 29 -11.30 -9.61 4.60
CA ASN A 29 -10.81 -10.16 5.85
C ASN A 29 -10.84 -9.09 6.96
N LEU A 30 -11.45 -9.41 8.10
CA LEU A 30 -11.46 -8.55 9.27
C LEU A 30 -10.38 -8.99 10.26
N TRP A 31 -9.30 -8.22 10.35
CA TRP A 31 -8.28 -8.42 11.35
C TRP A 31 -8.75 -7.86 12.70
N ARG A 32 -8.65 -8.67 13.75
CA ARG A 32 -8.93 -8.28 15.13
C ARG A 32 -7.98 -9.01 16.07
N ASP A 33 -7.63 -8.38 17.18
CA ASP A 33 -7.02 -9.11 18.28
C ASP A 33 -8.09 -10.03 18.92
N GLN A 34 -7.82 -11.33 18.93
CA GLN A 34 -8.66 -12.36 19.54
C GLN A 34 -8.26 -12.63 21.01
N GLY A 35 -7.41 -11.79 21.60
CA GLY A 35 -7.12 -11.83 23.02
C GLY A 35 -6.15 -12.94 23.44
N GLN A 36 -5.29 -13.44 22.54
CA GLN A 36 -4.17 -14.29 22.95
C GLN A 36 -3.01 -13.44 23.49
N LEU A 37 -3.28 -12.68 24.54
CA LEU A 37 -2.26 -12.03 25.35
C LEU A 37 -1.49 -13.11 26.12
N ARG A 38 -0.46 -13.68 25.50
CA ARG A 38 0.51 -14.52 26.23
C ARG A 38 1.41 -13.60 27.07
N PRO A 39 1.50 -13.80 28.40
CA PRO A 39 2.45 -13.07 29.23
C PRO A 39 3.87 -13.20 28.64
N GLY A 40 4.55 -12.07 28.42
CA GLY A 40 5.92 -12.03 27.86
C GLY A 40 6.03 -11.93 26.34
N SER A 41 4.92 -11.89 25.60
CA SER A 41 4.93 -11.57 24.15
C SER A 41 4.77 -10.06 23.91
N ASP A 42 5.47 -9.53 22.92
CA ASP A 42 5.38 -8.11 22.52
C ASP A 42 4.08 -7.88 21.74
N TRP A 43 2.98 -7.88 22.47
CA TRP A 43 1.60 -7.79 21.96
C TRP A 43 1.39 -6.55 21.09
N ARG A 44 2.10 -5.45 21.39
CA ARG A 44 2.04 -4.20 20.62
C ARG A 44 2.50 -4.40 19.19
N ASN A 45 3.58 -5.15 18.97
CA ASN A 45 4.08 -5.42 17.62
C ASN A 45 3.03 -6.15 16.76
N GLY A 46 2.24 -7.05 17.37
CA GLY A 46 1.18 -7.76 16.65
C GLY A 46 0.07 -6.84 16.15
N ILE A 47 -0.36 -5.89 16.99
CA ILE A 47 -1.40 -4.92 16.67
C ILE A 47 -0.90 -3.87 15.69
N GLU A 48 0.28 -3.31 15.94
CA GLU A 48 0.91 -2.36 15.03
C GLU A 48 1.09 -2.96 13.64
N ARG A 49 1.48 -4.24 13.57
CA ARG A 49 1.55 -5.00 12.34
C ARG A 49 0.16 -5.20 11.71
N GLY A 50 -0.84 -5.62 12.49
CA GLY A 50 -2.22 -5.78 12.01
C GLY A 50 -2.78 -4.49 11.41
N ILE A 51 -2.53 -3.34 12.06
CA ILE A 51 -2.91 -2.02 11.54
C ILE A 51 -2.13 -1.70 10.26
N SER A 52 -0.83 -1.98 10.24
CA SER A 52 0.04 -1.66 9.09
C SER A 52 -0.29 -2.49 7.84
N GLU A 53 -0.63 -3.77 8.01
CA GLU A 53 -1.04 -4.68 6.93
C GLU A 53 -2.49 -4.48 6.47
N SER A 54 -3.27 -3.68 7.20
CA SER A 54 -4.65 -3.36 6.83
C SER A 54 -4.72 -2.10 5.96
N ILE A 55 -5.68 -2.05 5.04
CA ILE A 55 -5.89 -0.87 4.19
C ILE A 55 -6.69 0.23 4.90
N ALA A 56 -7.44 -0.14 5.94
CA ALA A 56 -8.26 0.75 6.74
C ALA A 56 -8.40 0.26 8.18
N VAL A 57 -8.81 1.16 9.06
CA VAL A 57 -9.11 0.89 10.48
C VAL A 57 -10.58 1.25 10.74
N LEU A 58 -11.39 0.25 11.07
CA LEU A 58 -12.72 0.45 11.63
C LEU A 58 -12.60 0.75 13.11
N VAL A 59 -13.35 1.73 13.60
CA VAL A 59 -13.39 2.07 15.03
C VAL A 59 -14.82 1.96 15.50
N ALA A 60 -15.11 0.97 16.33
CA ALA A 60 -16.44 0.77 16.89
C ALA A 60 -16.67 1.78 18.03
N LEU A 61 -17.48 2.80 17.78
CA LEU A 61 -17.79 3.85 18.75
C LEU A 61 -18.93 3.38 19.67
N SER A 62 -18.57 3.25 20.94
CA SER A 62 -19.43 2.94 22.08
C SER A 62 -18.88 3.68 23.32
N GLU A 63 -19.62 3.70 24.41
CA GLU A 63 -19.12 4.22 25.68
C GLU A 63 -17.91 3.42 26.17
N ASN A 64 -17.94 2.09 25.96
CA ASN A 64 -16.84 1.19 26.33
C ASN A 64 -15.56 1.49 25.56
N SER A 65 -15.68 1.79 24.25
CA SER A 65 -14.56 2.15 23.39
C SER A 65 -14.03 3.55 23.68
N ALA A 66 -14.91 4.51 23.99
CA ALA A 66 -14.53 5.89 24.31
C ALA A 66 -13.64 5.98 25.57
N GLN A 67 -13.87 5.09 26.54
CA GLN A 67 -13.06 5.02 27.77
C GLN A 67 -11.81 4.13 27.63
N SER A 68 -11.63 3.46 26.50
CA SER A 68 -10.51 2.55 26.27
C SER A 68 -9.30 3.29 25.71
N SER A 69 -8.24 3.38 26.53
CA SER A 69 -6.95 3.92 26.08
C SER A 69 -6.32 3.07 24.97
N TYR A 70 -6.66 1.79 24.92
CA TYR A 70 -6.17 0.86 23.91
C TYR A 70 -6.85 1.11 22.56
N VAL A 71 -8.18 1.25 22.53
CA VAL A 71 -8.90 1.67 21.31
C VAL A 71 -8.37 3.03 20.82
N THR A 72 -8.16 3.96 21.76
CA THR A 72 -7.56 5.27 21.48
C THR A 72 -6.21 5.15 20.78
N PHE A 73 -5.32 4.29 21.31
CA PHE A 73 -4.02 4.04 20.71
C PHE A 73 -4.14 3.48 19.29
N GLU A 74 -4.98 2.47 19.06
CA GLU A 74 -5.08 1.79 17.78
C GLU A 74 -5.54 2.71 16.64
N TRP A 75 -6.65 3.45 16.84
CA TRP A 75 -7.12 4.35 15.79
C TRP A 75 -6.18 5.54 15.60
N ALA A 76 -5.55 6.04 16.67
CA ALA A 76 -4.58 7.13 16.57
C ALA A 76 -3.31 6.68 15.83
N TYR A 77 -2.85 5.45 16.09
CA TYR A 77 -1.74 4.84 15.38
C TYR A 77 -2.09 4.64 13.89
N GLY A 78 -3.30 4.15 13.60
CA GLY A 78 -3.82 4.06 12.22
C GLY A 78 -3.77 5.40 11.49
N LEU A 79 -4.31 6.47 12.09
CA LEU A 79 -4.21 7.83 11.52
C LEU A 79 -2.75 8.25 11.31
N GLY A 80 -1.87 7.99 12.29
CA GLY A 80 -0.44 8.31 12.20
C GLY A 80 0.29 7.57 11.08
N LYS A 81 -0.21 6.39 10.68
CA LYS A 81 0.28 5.61 9.54
C LYS A 81 -0.39 5.97 8.21
N GLY A 82 -1.22 7.02 8.18
CA GLY A 82 -1.95 7.42 6.99
C GLY A 82 -3.09 6.47 6.61
N LYS A 83 -3.48 5.54 7.50
CA LYS A 83 -4.60 4.63 7.24
C LYS A 83 -5.92 5.39 7.29
N THR A 84 -6.83 5.04 6.39
CA THR A 84 -8.20 5.56 6.46
C THR A 84 -8.89 4.99 7.70
N VAL A 85 -9.37 5.88 8.58
CA VAL A 85 -10.17 5.52 9.75
C VAL A 85 -11.65 5.68 9.42
N ILE A 86 -12.43 4.63 9.66
CA ILE A 86 -13.88 4.59 9.43
C ILE A 86 -14.57 4.41 10.79
N PRO A 87 -15.16 5.47 11.36
CA PRO A 87 -15.92 5.35 12.58
C PRO A 87 -17.25 4.63 12.35
N VAL A 88 -17.52 3.62 13.16
CA VAL A 88 -18.75 2.83 13.14
C VAL A 88 -19.47 3.02 14.47
N LYS A 89 -20.58 3.74 14.46
CA LYS A 89 -21.29 4.11 15.68
C LYS A 89 -22.25 3.00 16.12
N LEU A 90 -22.00 2.39 17.27
CA LEU A 90 -22.83 1.33 17.85
C LEU A 90 -23.90 1.90 18.78
N GLU A 91 -23.60 3.01 19.44
CA GLU A 91 -24.49 3.72 20.35
C GLU A 91 -24.09 5.21 20.43
N ALA A 92 -24.88 6.02 21.13
CA ALA A 92 -24.46 7.39 21.44
C ALA A 92 -23.37 7.37 22.52
N CYS A 93 -22.22 7.97 22.24
CA CYS A 93 -21.11 8.09 23.19
C CYS A 93 -20.32 9.39 22.96
N ALA A 94 -19.43 9.71 23.90
CA ALA A 94 -18.48 10.80 23.73
C ALA A 94 -17.43 10.43 22.67
N VAL A 95 -17.44 11.14 21.53
CA VAL A 95 -16.49 10.92 20.45
C VAL A 95 -15.24 11.78 20.70
N HIS A 96 -14.06 11.18 20.52
CA HIS A 96 -12.82 11.93 20.64
C HIS A 96 -12.76 13.07 19.59
N PRO A 97 -12.33 14.31 19.91
CA PRO A 97 -12.35 15.45 18.99
C PRO A 97 -11.62 15.21 17.66
N ARG A 98 -10.64 14.31 17.65
CA ARG A 98 -9.92 13.91 16.42
C ARG A 98 -10.78 13.11 15.44
N LEU A 99 -11.79 12.40 15.93
CA LEU A 99 -12.73 11.60 15.14
C LEU A 99 -14.01 12.35 14.78
N GLU A 100 -14.38 13.42 15.50
CA GLU A 100 -15.59 14.22 15.23
C GLU A 100 -15.72 14.73 13.77
N PRO A 101 -14.63 15.19 13.09
CA PRO A 101 -14.73 15.64 11.71
C PRO A 101 -14.91 14.50 10.69
N ILE A 102 -14.75 13.24 11.13
CA ILE A 102 -14.83 12.07 10.25
C ILE A 102 -16.26 11.56 10.28
N GLN A 103 -16.90 11.47 9.12
CA GLN A 103 -18.25 10.96 9.00
C GLN A 103 -18.31 9.50 9.47
N SER A 104 -19.27 9.20 10.36
CA SER A 104 -19.50 7.85 10.89
C SER A 104 -20.62 7.13 10.14
N LEU A 105 -20.53 5.80 10.10
CA LEU A 105 -21.64 4.94 9.72
C LEU A 105 -22.42 4.58 10.99
N ASP A 106 -23.73 4.87 11.01
CA ASP A 106 -24.56 4.64 12.18
C ASP A 106 -25.18 3.24 12.17
N PHE A 107 -24.69 2.38 13.05
CA PHE A 107 -25.19 1.03 13.33
C PHE A 107 -26.06 0.97 14.59
N SER A 108 -26.27 2.10 15.27
CA SER A 108 -27.11 2.18 16.47
C SER A 108 -28.60 2.16 16.17
N ILE A 109 -28.98 2.40 14.91
CA ILE A 109 -30.37 2.42 14.45
C ILE A 109 -30.81 0.99 14.07
N PRO A 110 -31.79 0.41 14.77
CA PRO A 110 -32.30 -0.92 14.43
C PRO A 110 -32.84 -0.96 13.00
N GLY A 111 -32.39 -1.94 12.20
CA GLY A 111 -32.88 -2.19 10.84
C GLY A 111 -32.19 -1.39 9.72
N SER A 112 -31.37 -0.37 10.02
CA SER A 112 -30.63 0.38 9.00
C SER A 112 -29.24 -0.18 8.70
N LEU A 113 -28.78 -1.17 9.49
CA LEU A 113 -27.42 -1.73 9.52
C LEU A 113 -26.68 -1.58 8.17
N PRO A 114 -25.88 -0.50 8.00
CA PRO A 114 -25.45 -0.05 6.68
C PRO A 114 -24.23 -0.82 6.16
N TRP A 115 -24.32 -2.15 6.15
CA TRP A 115 -23.24 -3.05 5.71
C TRP A 115 -22.80 -2.77 4.27
N ASN A 116 -23.76 -2.51 3.37
CA ASN A 116 -23.44 -2.22 1.96
C ASN A 116 -22.59 -0.95 1.83
N LEU A 117 -22.94 0.12 2.53
CA LEU A 117 -22.17 1.37 2.53
C LEU A 117 -20.76 1.17 3.12
N LEU A 118 -20.63 0.36 4.17
CA LEU A 118 -19.33 0.02 4.72
C LEU A 118 -18.48 -0.75 3.71
N ILE A 119 -19.05 -1.74 3.03
CA ILE A 119 -18.37 -2.55 2.02
C ILE A 119 -17.96 -1.68 0.83
N GLU A 120 -18.87 -0.86 0.31
CA GLU A 120 -18.59 0.09 -0.78
C GLU A 120 -17.42 1.00 -0.41
N ARG A 121 -17.43 1.58 0.80
CA ARG A 121 -16.34 2.44 1.25
C ARG A 121 -15.01 1.70 1.35
N ILE A 122 -15.00 0.45 1.81
CA ILE A 122 -13.77 -0.37 1.85
C ILE A 122 -13.25 -0.65 0.44
N ARG A 123 -14.15 -0.90 -0.53
CA ARG A 123 -13.77 -1.13 -1.93
C ARG A 123 -13.22 0.12 -2.61
N GLU A 124 -13.74 1.30 -2.30
CA GLU A 124 -13.16 2.57 -2.75
C GLU A 124 -11.72 2.72 -2.24
N ILE A 125 -11.49 2.48 -0.94
CA ILE A 125 -10.15 2.57 -0.35
C ILE A 125 -9.19 1.54 -0.97
N GLU A 126 -9.67 0.32 -1.25
CA GLU A 126 -8.87 -0.69 -1.94
C GLU A 126 -8.47 -0.27 -3.35
N ALA A 127 -9.38 0.35 -4.11
CA ALA A 127 -9.10 0.85 -5.45
C ALA A 127 -8.10 2.01 -5.43
N ASP A 128 -8.23 2.93 -4.46
CA ASP A 128 -7.30 4.03 -4.25
C ASP A 128 -5.91 3.51 -3.86
N ALA A 129 -5.85 2.56 -2.91
CA ALA A 129 -4.59 1.94 -2.48
C ALA A 129 -3.90 1.16 -3.61
N THR A 130 -4.66 0.46 -4.47
CA THR A 130 -4.11 -0.22 -5.65
C THR A 130 -3.55 0.79 -6.65
N SER A 131 -4.24 1.92 -6.83
CA SER A 131 -3.78 2.99 -7.72
C SER A 131 -2.51 3.67 -7.19
N GLU A 132 -2.42 3.92 -5.88
CA GLU A 132 -1.22 4.44 -5.22
C GLU A 132 -0.08 3.42 -5.24
N GLU A 133 -0.34 2.14 -4.98
CA GLU A 133 0.68 1.07 -5.09
C GLU A 133 1.13 0.88 -6.54
N ASP A 134 0.29 1.04 -7.56
CA ASP A 134 0.72 1.00 -8.96
C ASP A 134 1.63 2.20 -9.30
N LEU A 135 1.36 3.37 -8.71
CA LEU A 135 2.20 4.56 -8.84
C LEU A 135 3.50 4.44 -8.02
N GLU A 136 3.44 3.88 -6.81
CA GLU A 136 4.57 3.69 -5.90
C GLU A 136 5.43 2.47 -6.26
N THR A 137 4.87 1.38 -6.78
CA THR A 137 5.65 0.25 -7.32
C THR A 137 6.38 0.67 -8.59
N SER A 138 5.84 1.64 -9.34
CA SER A 138 6.60 2.35 -10.37
C SER A 138 7.65 3.35 -9.81
N ALA A 139 7.63 3.67 -8.50
CA ALA A 139 8.49 4.67 -7.87
C ALA A 139 9.48 4.12 -6.82
N ASN A 140 9.28 2.91 -6.27
CA ASN A 140 9.93 2.42 -5.04
C ASN A 140 10.51 1.01 -5.18
N THR A 141 11.16 0.73 -6.32
CA THR A 141 12.22 -0.29 -6.38
C THR A 141 13.48 0.30 -5.72
N PRO A 142 14.02 -0.28 -4.63
CA PRO A 142 15.25 0.24 -4.04
C PRO A 142 16.48 -0.37 -4.76
N GLU A 143 17.42 0.35 -5.40
CA GLU A 143 17.51 1.69 -6.01
C GLU A 143 18.83 1.67 -6.86
N PRO A 144 19.11 2.60 -7.79
CA PRO A 144 18.82 4.02 -7.63
C PRO A 144 17.80 4.50 -8.67
N ALA A 145 16.96 5.49 -8.35
CA ALA A 145 16.04 6.15 -9.28
C ALA A 145 16.68 6.57 -10.63
N GLN A 146 18.01 6.64 -10.68
CA GLN A 146 18.79 6.80 -11.89
C GLN A 146 18.71 5.60 -12.85
N GLN A 147 18.75 4.34 -12.39
CA GLN A 147 18.77 3.16 -13.27
C GLN A 147 17.43 2.97 -13.98
N ASP A 148 16.29 3.08 -13.29
CA ASP A 148 14.97 2.98 -13.93
C ASP A 148 14.72 4.13 -14.91
N ALA A 149 15.08 5.37 -14.54
CA ALA A 149 15.00 6.51 -15.46
C ALA A 149 15.95 6.32 -16.66
N THR A 150 17.16 5.81 -16.44
CA THR A 150 18.15 5.55 -17.49
C THR A 150 17.68 4.43 -18.42
N VAL A 151 17.14 3.34 -17.89
CA VAL A 151 16.58 2.20 -18.66
C VAL A 151 15.42 2.69 -19.53
N LYS A 152 14.46 3.42 -18.93
CA LYS A 152 13.32 4.01 -19.66
C LYS A 152 13.79 4.97 -20.75
N ALA A 153 14.76 5.84 -20.47
CA ALA A 153 15.30 6.78 -21.45
C ALA A 153 16.03 6.09 -22.61
N ILE A 154 16.82 5.04 -22.31
CA ILE A 154 17.50 4.23 -23.34
C ILE A 154 16.48 3.53 -24.23
N LEU A 155 15.46 2.88 -23.65
CA LEU A 155 14.40 2.22 -24.42
C LEU A 155 13.60 3.21 -25.27
N ALA A 156 13.21 4.34 -24.71
CA ALA A 156 12.49 5.39 -25.43
C ALA A 156 13.31 5.90 -26.63
N TYR A 157 14.61 6.16 -26.44
CA TYR A 157 15.51 6.57 -27.51
C TYR A 157 15.65 5.50 -28.62
N LEU A 158 15.82 4.23 -28.23
CA LEU A 158 15.90 3.12 -29.18
C LEU A 158 14.61 2.98 -29.99
N ASN A 159 13.45 3.03 -29.34
CA ASN A 159 12.15 2.88 -29.99
C ASN A 159 11.82 4.07 -30.90
N GLN A 160 12.02 5.31 -30.45
CA GLN A 160 11.78 6.51 -31.25
C GLN A 160 12.64 6.55 -32.53
N ARG A 161 13.84 5.95 -32.49
CA ARG A 161 14.76 5.90 -33.64
C ARG A 161 14.67 4.59 -34.43
N GLY A 162 13.85 3.64 -34.01
CA GLY A 162 13.78 2.30 -34.61
C GLY A 162 15.08 1.50 -34.50
N TYR A 163 15.90 1.78 -33.48
CA TYR A 163 17.17 1.10 -33.27
C TYR A 163 17.00 -0.17 -32.41
N GLN A 164 17.66 -1.24 -32.84
CA GLN A 164 17.76 -2.49 -32.07
C GLN A 164 19.01 -2.51 -31.16
N MET A 165 20.03 -1.70 -31.48
CA MET A 165 21.27 -1.58 -30.72
C MET A 165 21.88 -0.19 -30.83
N VAL A 166 22.74 0.18 -29.87
CA VAL A 166 23.30 1.52 -29.73
C VAL A 166 24.67 1.48 -29.04
N SER A 167 25.60 2.35 -29.45
CA SER A 167 26.90 2.48 -28.79
C SER A 167 26.82 3.32 -27.53
N TYR A 168 27.70 3.04 -26.56
CA TYR A 168 27.77 3.80 -25.30
C TYR A 168 28.05 5.29 -25.51
N GLU A 169 28.94 5.61 -26.46
CA GLU A 169 29.23 6.99 -26.84
C GLU A 169 27.98 7.73 -27.33
N ARG A 170 27.10 7.05 -28.08
CA ARG A 170 25.87 7.63 -28.59
C ARG A 170 24.86 7.86 -27.45
N LEU A 171 24.78 6.94 -26.49
CA LEU A 171 23.96 7.11 -25.29
C LEU A 171 24.40 8.34 -24.48
N ARG A 172 25.71 8.53 -24.27
CA ARG A 172 26.26 9.73 -23.60
C ARG A 172 25.90 11.02 -24.29
N ARG A 173 26.05 11.06 -25.62
CA ARG A 173 25.79 12.28 -26.41
C ARG A 173 24.30 12.63 -26.53
N ARG A 174 23.40 11.67 -26.34
CA ARG A 174 21.97 11.83 -26.66
C ARG A 174 21.04 11.71 -25.47
N ILE A 175 21.46 11.04 -24.40
CA ILE A 175 20.64 10.79 -23.21
C ILE A 175 21.23 11.55 -22.02
N ASP A 176 22.42 11.16 -21.58
CA ASP A 176 23.06 11.76 -20.41
C ASP A 176 24.60 11.65 -20.50
N PRO A 177 25.33 12.79 -20.56
CA PRO A 177 26.79 12.82 -20.58
C PRO A 177 27.45 12.15 -19.36
N ALA A 178 26.75 12.03 -18.22
CA ALA A 178 27.26 11.46 -16.98
C ALA A 178 27.24 9.92 -16.92
N LEU A 179 26.78 9.26 -17.99
CA LEU A 179 26.74 7.80 -18.10
C LEU A 179 28.13 7.22 -18.38
N THR A 180 28.83 6.77 -17.34
CA THR A 180 30.13 6.07 -17.49
C THR A 180 29.97 4.67 -18.11
N ASP A 181 31.07 4.07 -18.58
CA ASP A 181 31.03 2.69 -19.09
C ASP A 181 30.55 1.74 -17.99
N GLN A 182 31.04 1.90 -16.76
CA GLN A 182 30.61 1.11 -15.61
C GLN A 182 29.11 1.21 -15.36
N LYS A 183 28.53 2.42 -15.34
CA LYS A 183 27.09 2.59 -15.15
C LYS A 183 26.27 1.91 -16.25
N LEU A 184 26.75 1.95 -17.50
CA LEU A 184 26.08 1.29 -18.62
C LEU A 184 26.22 -0.23 -18.55
N ASP A 185 27.36 -0.74 -18.12
CA ASP A 185 27.59 -2.15 -17.86
C ASP A 185 26.67 -2.63 -16.71
N ASP A 186 26.55 -1.87 -15.62
CA ASP A 186 25.65 -2.13 -14.49
C ASP A 186 24.19 -2.17 -14.96
N VAL A 187 23.77 -1.26 -15.84
CA VAL A 187 22.42 -1.25 -16.43
C VAL A 187 22.14 -2.53 -17.22
N VAL A 188 23.10 -3.01 -18.04
CA VAL A 188 22.91 -4.27 -18.78
C VAL A 188 22.85 -5.46 -17.83
N ASN A 189 23.75 -5.51 -16.84
CA ASN A 189 23.83 -6.61 -15.89
C ASN A 189 22.61 -6.69 -14.97
N ALA A 190 22.07 -5.55 -14.55
CA ALA A 190 20.87 -5.47 -13.71
C ALA A 190 19.58 -5.78 -14.49
N ASN A 191 19.58 -5.64 -15.82
CA ASN A 191 18.40 -5.80 -16.67
C ASN A 191 18.59 -6.83 -17.79
N PRO A 192 18.92 -8.10 -17.48
CA PRO A 192 19.25 -9.12 -18.48
C PRO A 192 18.08 -9.55 -19.36
N THR A 193 16.84 -9.25 -18.96
CA THR A 193 15.61 -9.50 -19.75
C THR A 193 15.32 -8.40 -20.76
N VAL A 194 15.87 -7.20 -20.55
CA VAL A 194 15.62 -6.00 -21.36
C VAL A 194 16.78 -5.73 -22.31
N PHE A 195 18.01 -5.88 -21.82
CA PHE A 195 19.23 -5.56 -22.55
C PHE A 195 20.22 -6.70 -22.58
N ARG A 196 21.08 -6.67 -23.59
CA ARG A 196 22.32 -7.46 -23.65
C ARG A 196 23.48 -6.62 -24.17
N PHE A 197 24.70 -7.05 -23.88
CA PHE A 197 25.90 -6.46 -24.47
C PHE A 197 25.92 -6.63 -25.99
N ALA A 198 26.41 -5.59 -26.69
CA ALA A 198 26.54 -5.58 -28.14
C ALA A 198 27.87 -4.94 -28.58
N ARG A 199 28.36 -5.34 -29.76
CA ARG A 199 29.45 -4.66 -30.46
C ARG A 199 28.94 -4.10 -31.78
N LEU A 200 29.16 -2.81 -32.00
CA LEU A 200 28.81 -2.13 -33.24
C LEU A 200 29.97 -2.21 -34.26
N LYS A 201 29.73 -1.69 -35.47
CA LYS A 201 30.77 -1.53 -36.50
C LYS A 201 31.99 -0.82 -35.90
N GLU A 202 33.18 -1.25 -36.31
CA GLU A 202 34.49 -0.81 -35.79
C GLU A 202 34.82 -1.29 -34.35
N GLY A 203 34.10 -2.28 -33.82
CA GLY A 203 34.41 -2.89 -32.51
C GLY A 203 33.95 -2.07 -31.30
N LYS A 204 33.16 -1.01 -31.53
CA LYS A 204 32.67 -0.11 -30.49
C LYS A 204 31.72 -0.83 -29.53
N ARG A 205 31.92 -0.63 -28.23
CA ARG A 205 31.06 -1.14 -27.15
C ARG A 205 29.68 -0.51 -27.19
N GLY A 206 28.67 -1.31 -26.91
CA GLY A 206 27.27 -0.91 -26.93
C GLY A 206 26.36 -1.92 -26.25
N MET A 207 25.07 -1.66 -26.36
CA MET A 207 24.01 -2.55 -25.88
C MET A 207 22.91 -2.71 -26.92
N ALA A 208 22.18 -3.81 -26.84
CA ALA A 208 21.03 -4.11 -27.67
C ALA A 208 19.80 -4.39 -26.79
N LYS A 209 18.62 -3.99 -27.25
CA LYS A 209 17.36 -4.37 -26.61
C LYS A 209 16.99 -5.81 -26.99
N LEU A 210 16.38 -6.52 -26.05
CA LEU A 210 15.93 -7.92 -26.20
C LEU A 210 14.42 -8.05 -26.43
N ILE A 211 13.66 -7.01 -26.10
CA ILE A 211 12.21 -6.98 -26.28
C ILE A 211 11.89 -6.75 -27.78
N PRO A 212 10.98 -7.54 -28.38
CA PRO A 212 10.54 -7.34 -29.77
C PRO A 212 9.99 -5.94 -30.04
#